data_AF-A0A3C1F7G3-F1
#
_entry.id   AF-A0A3C1F7G3-F1
#
_cell.length_a   1.000
_cell.length_b   1.000
_cell.length_c   1.000
_cell.angle_alpha   90.00
_cell.angle_beta   90.00
_cell.angle_gamma   90.00
#
_symmetry.space_group_name_H-M   'P 1'
#
loop_
_entity.id
_entity.type
_entity.pdbx_description
1 polymer ?
#
loop_
_entity_poly.entity_id
_entity_poly.type
_entity_poly.pdbx_seq_one_letter_code
_entity_poly.pdbx_strand_id
1 'polypeptide(L)'
;MPPETPQILAEILVDDAYRRASLAFIASDPAHFMKGLWRAFWNMWRIDYVTAKPYRKASNLVCYAMLVPFCLLGIGVAVARRNAPALLLAGFLVYFAAFHTLTAAKIRYRITAMPAFFILASLGLAQGWARVTHRQAVVPSPGRSD
;
A
#
# COMPACT_ATOMS: atom_id res chain seq x y z
N MET A 1 15.77 -4.33 -39.94
CA MET A 1 14.86 -4.98 -38.97
C MET A 1 14.21 -6.14 -39.70
N PRO A 2 14.21 -7.37 -39.15
CA PRO A 2 13.50 -8.47 -39.79
C PRO A 2 12.01 -8.11 -39.91
N PRO A 3 11.32 -8.45 -41.02
CA PRO A 3 9.90 -8.19 -41.16
C PRO A 3 9.16 -8.94 -40.05
N GLU A 4 8.36 -8.22 -39.26
CA GLU A 4 7.52 -8.83 -38.22
C GLU A 4 6.64 -9.91 -38.87
N THR A 5 6.63 -11.11 -38.27
CA THR A 5 5.80 -12.21 -38.77
C THR A 5 4.33 -11.76 -38.78
N PRO A 6 3.50 -12.17 -39.76
CA PRO A 6 2.10 -11.73 -39.90
C PRO A 6 1.25 -11.88 -38.62
N GLN A 7 1.66 -12.80 -37.74
CA GLN A 7 1.04 -13.07 -36.43
C GLN A 7 1.29 -11.93 -35.43
N ILE A 8 2.50 -11.38 -35.36
CA ILE A 8 2.85 -10.26 -34.47
C ILE A 8 2.06 -9.01 -34.88
N LEU A 9 1.99 -8.74 -36.19
CA LEU A 9 1.22 -7.61 -36.71
C LEU A 9 -0.28 -7.75 -36.36
N ALA A 10 -0.84 -8.96 -36.46
CA ALA A 10 -2.22 -9.21 -36.07
C ALA A 10 -2.45 -8.97 -34.57
N GLU A 11 -1.53 -9.38 -33.71
CA GLU A 11 -1.58 -9.15 -32.26
C GLU A 11 -1.55 -7.65 -31.92
N ILE A 12 -0.64 -6.88 -32.53
CA ILE A 12 -0.54 -5.43 -32.34
C ILE A 12 -1.84 -4.71 -32.73
N LEU A 13 -2.46 -5.10 -33.85
CA LEU A 13 -3.72 -4.51 -34.31
C LEU A 13 -4.87 -4.79 -33.36
N VAL A 14 -4.92 -6.00 -32.81
CA VAL A 14 -5.92 -6.40 -31.81
C VAL A 14 -5.73 -5.61 -30.51
N ASP A 15 -4.50 -5.49 -30.02
CA ASP A 15 -4.18 -4.71 -28.82
C ASP A 15 -4.53 -3.22 -28.99
N ASP A 16 -4.24 -2.64 -30.15
CA ASP A 16 -4.60 -1.26 -30.42
C ASP A 16 -6.12 -1.04 -30.49
N ALA A 17 -6.86 -2.00 -31.06
CA ALA A 17 -8.32 -1.98 -31.08
C ALA A 17 -8.89 -2.03 -29.64
N TYR A 18 -8.37 -2.92 -28.79
CA TYR A 18 -8.79 -2.99 -27.38
C TYR A 18 -8.42 -1.74 -26.60
N ARG A 19 -7.24 -1.16 -26.84
CA ARG A 19 -6.82 0.10 -26.23
C ARG A 19 -7.80 1.22 -26.56
N ARG A 20 -8.14 1.39 -27.85
CA ARG A 20 -9.09 2.41 -28.30
C ARG A 20 -10.49 2.20 -27.70
N ALA A 21 -10.99 0.96 -27.72
CA ALA A 21 -12.28 0.63 -27.11
C ALA A 21 -12.30 0.91 -25.59
N SER A 22 -11.21 0.59 -24.89
CA SER A 22 -11.07 0.86 -23.45
C SER A 22 -11.06 2.35 -23.15
N LEU A 23 -10.33 3.16 -23.92
CA LEU A 23 -10.29 4.61 -23.77
C LEU A 23 -11.65 5.25 -24.08
N ALA A 24 -12.35 4.77 -25.11
CA ALA A 24 -13.70 5.21 -25.44
C ALA A 24 -14.68 4.91 -24.30
N PHE A 25 -14.61 3.71 -23.72
CA PHE A 25 -15.42 3.33 -22.56
C PHE A 25 -15.17 4.22 -21.34
N ILE A 26 -13.90 4.50 -21.02
CA ILE A 26 -13.52 5.39 -19.91
C ILE A 26 -14.07 6.80 -20.13
N ALA A 27 -14.02 7.29 -21.37
CA ALA A 27 -14.55 8.60 -21.72
C ALA A 27 -16.09 8.64 -21.66
N SER A 28 -16.78 7.55 -22.04
CA SER A 28 -18.24 7.50 -22.04
C SER A 28 -18.86 7.33 -20.65
N ASP A 29 -18.19 6.59 -19.75
CA ASP A 29 -18.68 6.33 -18.40
C ASP A 29 -17.52 6.29 -17.37
N PRO A 30 -16.98 7.46 -17.00
CA PRO A 30 -15.88 7.53 -16.04
C PRO A 30 -16.30 7.04 -14.65
N ALA A 31 -17.58 7.16 -14.29
CA ALA A 31 -18.10 6.71 -13.00
C ALA A 31 -18.02 5.18 -12.87
N HIS A 32 -18.40 4.45 -13.92
CA HIS A 32 -18.29 3.00 -13.93
C HIS A 32 -16.82 2.54 -13.91
N PHE A 33 -15.94 3.21 -14.65
CA PHE A 33 -14.51 2.95 -14.58
C PHE A 33 -13.97 3.13 -13.15
N MET A 34 -14.29 4.25 -12.48
CA MET A 34 -13.86 4.51 -11.11
C MET A 34 -14.38 3.47 -10.11
N LYS A 35 -15.61 2.99 -10.29
CA LYS A 35 -16.17 1.88 -9.48
C LYS A 35 -15.38 0.58 -9.68
N GLY A 36 -14.98 0.29 -10.92
CA GLY A 36 -14.11 -0.83 -11.25
C GLY A 36 -12.73 -0.70 -10.59
N LEU A 37 -12.12 0.48 -10.68
CA LEU A 37 -10.83 0.80 -10.08
C LEU A 37 -10.85 0.67 -8.55
N TRP A 38 -11.90 1.18 -7.91
CA TRP A 38 -12.08 1.02 -6.46
C TRP A 38 -12.25 -0.44 -6.05
N ARG A 39 -13.04 -1.21 -6.81
CA ARG A 39 -13.19 -2.66 -6.58
C ARG A 39 -11.86 -3.39 -6.74
N ALA A 40 -11.07 -3.05 -7.76
CA ALA A 40 -9.73 -3.56 -7.99
C ALA A 40 -8.78 -3.25 -6.81
N PHE A 41 -8.76 -1.99 -6.37
CA PHE A 41 -7.98 -1.55 -5.21
C PHE A 41 -8.37 -2.35 -3.97
N TRP A 42 -9.66 -2.41 -3.64
CA TRP A 42 -10.13 -3.15 -2.47
C TRP A 42 -9.82 -4.64 -2.57
N ASN A 43 -9.93 -5.23 -3.75
CA ASN A 43 -9.62 -6.64 -3.99
C ASN A 43 -8.17 -6.98 -3.64
N MET A 44 -7.25 -6.08 -3.98
CA MET A 44 -5.82 -6.16 -3.67
C MET A 44 -5.55 -6.02 -2.17
N TRP A 45 -6.11 -4.97 -1.55
CA TRP A 45 -5.76 -4.53 -0.19
C TRP A 45 -6.60 -5.14 0.93
N ARG A 46 -7.73 -5.80 0.63
CA ARG A 46 -8.51 -6.49 1.65
C ARG A 46 -7.61 -7.46 2.43
N ILE A 47 -7.85 -7.66 3.71
CA ILE A 47 -6.94 -8.41 4.59
C ILE A 47 -6.99 -9.92 4.27
N ASP A 48 -8.19 -10.50 4.19
CA ASP A 48 -8.37 -11.93 3.94
C ASP A 48 -9.37 -12.23 2.82
N TYR A 49 -9.47 -13.50 2.43
CA TYR A 49 -10.53 -13.98 1.54
C TYR A 49 -11.86 -14.08 2.29
N VAL A 50 -12.97 -13.93 1.57
CA VAL A 50 -14.33 -14.05 2.14
C VAL A 50 -14.50 -15.42 2.82
N THR A 51 -13.95 -16.46 2.20
CA THR A 51 -13.98 -17.86 2.65
C THR A 51 -12.95 -18.22 3.73
N ALA A 52 -12.15 -17.26 4.22
CA ALA A 52 -11.14 -17.56 5.22
C ALA A 52 -11.75 -17.97 6.58
N LYS A 53 -11.10 -18.91 7.25
CA LYS A 53 -11.49 -19.40 8.58
C LYS A 53 -11.45 -18.26 9.63
N PRO A 54 -12.32 -18.27 10.64
CA PRO A 54 -12.46 -17.17 11.59
C PRO A 54 -11.19 -16.87 12.40
N TYR A 55 -10.45 -17.89 12.84
CA TYR A 55 -9.18 -17.68 13.58
C TYR A 55 -8.12 -16.96 12.74
N ARG A 56 -8.07 -17.23 11.42
CA ARG A 56 -7.14 -16.59 10.50
C ARG A 56 -7.53 -15.13 10.26
N LYS A 57 -8.83 -14.85 10.14
CA LYS A 57 -9.35 -13.47 10.09
C LYS A 57 -8.98 -12.69 11.36
N ALA A 58 -9.13 -13.30 12.53
CA ALA A 58 -8.76 -12.68 13.80
C ALA A 58 -7.25 -12.42 13.92
N SER A 59 -6.40 -13.41 13.62
CA SER A 59 -4.94 -13.26 13.63
C SER A 59 -4.48 -12.15 12.67
N ASN A 60 -4.97 -12.18 11.42
CA ASN A 60 -4.62 -11.16 10.44
C ASN A 60 -5.14 -9.78 10.85
N LEU A 61 -6.34 -9.69 11.43
CA LEU A 61 -6.86 -8.44 11.95
C LEU A 61 -5.92 -7.85 13.01
N VAL A 62 -5.46 -8.65 13.97
CA VAL A 62 -4.49 -8.20 14.99
C VAL A 62 -3.19 -7.73 14.34
N CYS A 63 -2.63 -8.50 13.40
CA CYS A 63 -1.38 -8.12 12.73
C CYS A 63 -1.52 -6.79 11.97
N TYR A 64 -2.60 -6.60 11.21
CA TYR A 64 -2.84 -5.36 10.46
C TYR A 64 -3.24 -4.19 11.35
N ALA A 65 -3.98 -4.44 12.44
CA ALA A 65 -4.33 -3.42 13.43
C ALA A 65 -3.10 -2.85 14.14
N MET A 66 -2.03 -3.65 14.30
CA MET A 66 -0.75 -3.14 14.78
C MET A 66 0.05 -2.51 13.64
N LEU A 67 0.17 -3.16 12.49
CA LEU A 67 1.03 -2.72 11.39
C LEU A 67 0.62 -1.37 10.80
N VAL A 68 -0.67 -1.19 10.50
CA VAL A 68 -1.15 -0.01 9.75
C VAL A 68 -0.97 1.29 10.56
N PRO A 69 -1.40 1.39 11.83
CA PRO A 69 -1.22 2.61 12.60
C PRO A 69 0.26 2.99 12.78
N PHE A 70 1.12 2.01 13.07
CA PHE A 70 2.55 2.30 13.21
C PHE A 70 3.20 2.69 11.87
N CYS A 71 2.76 2.11 10.75
CA CYS A 71 3.21 2.53 9.43
C CYS A 71 2.82 4.00 9.15
N LEU A 72 1.57 4.38 9.43
CA LEU A 72 1.10 5.76 9.27
C LEU A 72 1.87 6.74 10.17
N LEU A 73 2.12 6.35 11.42
CA LEU A 73 2.97 7.12 12.33
C LEU A 73 4.40 7.26 11.78
N GLY A 74 4.97 6.19 11.22
CA GLY A 74 6.29 6.20 10.59
C GLY A 74 6.37 7.15 9.41
N ILE A 75 5.35 7.17 8.54
CA ILE A 75 5.23 8.13 7.45
C ILE A 75 5.16 9.56 8.00
N GLY A 76 4.34 9.81 9.03
CA GLY A 76 4.26 11.12 9.67
C GLY A 76 5.61 11.59 10.26
N VAL A 77 6.36 10.67 10.86
CA VAL A 77 7.71 10.94 11.37
C VAL A 77 8.68 11.22 10.22
N ALA A 78 8.61 10.47 9.13
CA ALA A 78 9.43 10.67 7.95
C ALA A 78 9.20 12.06 7.33
N VAL A 79 7.95 12.50 7.24
CA VAL A 79 7.57 13.84 6.78
C VAL A 79 8.10 14.91 7.73
N ALA A 80 7.84 14.78 9.03
CA ALA A 80 8.26 15.75 10.04
C ALA A 80 9.79 15.92 10.10
N ARG A 81 10.54 14.85 9.85
CA ARG A 81 12.01 14.85 9.87
C ARG A 81 12.65 15.04 8.49
N ARG A 82 11.86 15.17 7.43
CA ARG A 82 12.32 15.16 6.02
C ARG A 82 13.28 13.99 5.74
N ASN A 83 12.96 12.81 6.29
CA ASN A 83 13.76 11.60 6.10
C ASN A 83 13.54 11.07 4.68
N ALA A 84 14.40 11.48 3.74
CA ALA A 84 14.27 11.17 2.33
C ALA A 84 14.19 9.65 2.04
N PRO A 85 15.04 8.77 2.62
CA PRO A 85 14.89 7.32 2.45
C PRO A 85 13.52 6.78 2.85
N ALA A 86 12.98 7.21 4.00
CA ALA A 86 11.66 6.76 4.44
C ALA A 86 10.53 7.32 3.55
N LEU A 87 10.67 8.55 3.06
CA LEU A 87 9.74 9.13 2.09
C LEU A 87 9.79 8.43 0.73
N LEU A 88 10.96 7.98 0.28
CA LEU A 88 11.09 7.14 -0.92
C LEU A 88 10.36 5.80 -0.76
N LEU A 89 10.46 5.16 0.42
CA LEU A 89 9.70 3.95 0.71
C LEU A 89 8.18 4.20 0.72
N ALA A 90 7.74 5.31 1.30
CA ALA A 90 6.33 5.70 1.27
C ALA A 90 5.87 5.97 -0.18
N GLY A 91 6.68 6.66 -0.98
CA GLY A 91 6.44 6.89 -2.40
C GLY A 91 6.38 5.58 -3.20
N PHE A 92 7.26 4.62 -2.92
CA PHE A 92 7.22 3.29 -3.49
C PHE A 92 5.90 2.58 -3.18
N LEU A 93 5.38 2.67 -1.95
CA LEU A 93 4.08 2.08 -1.60
C LEU A 93 2.93 2.71 -2.40
N VAL A 94 2.94 4.03 -2.57
CA VAL A 94 1.93 4.76 -3.37
C VAL A 94 2.02 4.35 -4.84
N TYR A 95 3.22 4.34 -5.41
CA TYR A 95 3.46 3.89 -6.78
C TYR A 95 3.01 2.44 -6.97
N PHE A 96 3.42 1.54 -6.06
CA PHE A 96 3.06 0.13 -6.09
C PHE A 96 1.53 -0.04 -6.07
N ALA A 97 0.83 0.67 -5.19
CA ALA A 97 -0.62 0.65 -5.09
C ALA A 97 -1.28 1.15 -6.38
N ALA A 98 -0.85 2.29 -6.92
CA ALA A 98 -1.41 2.88 -8.13
C ALA A 98 -1.19 1.98 -9.35
N PHE A 99 0.04 1.55 -9.57
CA PHE A 99 0.41 0.69 -10.69
C PHE A 99 -0.40 -0.61 -10.66
N HIS A 100 -0.41 -1.34 -9.54
CA HIS A 100 -1.10 -2.63 -9.47
C HIS A 100 -2.63 -2.51 -9.50
N THR A 101 -3.17 -1.37 -9.09
CA THR A 101 -4.61 -1.11 -9.22
C THR A 101 -4.99 -0.87 -10.69
N LEU A 102 -4.13 -0.19 -11.46
CA LEU A 102 -4.37 0.14 -12.86
C LEU A 102 -4.04 -1.02 -13.82
N THR A 103 -3.00 -1.80 -13.55
CA THR A 103 -2.48 -2.81 -14.50
C THR A 103 -2.71 -4.26 -14.08
N ALA A 104 -2.77 -4.56 -12.77
CA ALA A 104 -2.55 -5.93 -12.26
C ALA A 104 -3.54 -6.37 -11.16
N ALA A 105 -4.77 -5.84 -11.16
CA ALA A 105 -5.74 -6.05 -10.08
C ALA A 105 -6.26 -7.49 -9.87
N LYS A 106 -5.77 -8.47 -10.65
CA LYS A 106 -6.18 -9.88 -10.56
C LYS A 106 -5.31 -10.73 -9.61
N ILE A 107 -4.07 -10.34 -9.32
CA ILE A 107 -3.18 -11.13 -8.45
C ILE A 107 -2.78 -10.32 -7.22
N ARG A 108 -3.03 -10.91 -6.05
CA ARG A 108 -2.87 -10.29 -4.72
C ARG A 108 -1.40 -10.30 -4.28
N TYR A 109 -0.51 -9.65 -5.04
CA TYR A 109 0.95 -9.64 -4.82
C TYR A 109 1.42 -8.65 -3.74
N ARG A 110 0.76 -8.64 -2.57
CA ARG A 110 1.14 -7.75 -1.46
C ARG A 110 2.50 -8.06 -0.83
N ILE A 111 3.03 -9.28 -1.00
CA ILE A 111 4.29 -9.73 -0.37
C ILE A 111 5.45 -8.79 -0.73
N THR A 112 5.51 -8.30 -1.97
CA THR A 112 6.58 -7.40 -2.43
C THR A 112 6.55 -6.04 -1.71
N ALA A 113 5.38 -5.56 -1.30
CA ALA A 113 5.22 -4.29 -0.60
C ALA A 113 5.42 -4.42 0.93
N MET A 114 5.28 -5.62 1.50
CA MET A 114 5.34 -5.84 2.96
C MET A 114 6.63 -5.34 3.63
N PRO A 115 7.85 -5.52 3.05
CA PRO A 115 9.07 -5.00 3.67
C PRO A 115 9.02 -3.49 3.91
N ALA A 116 8.49 -2.72 2.96
CA ALA A 116 8.35 -1.28 3.12
C ALA A 116 7.36 -0.91 4.24
N PHE A 117 6.25 -1.65 4.37
CA PHE A 117 5.35 -1.50 5.52
C PHE A 117 6.04 -1.76 6.85
N PHE A 118 6.84 -2.82 6.96
CA PHE A 118 7.54 -3.15 8.20
C PHE A 118 8.59 -2.09 8.58
N ILE A 119 9.34 -1.58 7.61
CA ILE A 119 10.36 -0.53 7.84
C ILE A 119 9.70 0.77 8.30
N LEU A 120 8.59 1.18 7.67
CA LEU A 120 7.88 2.38 8.09
C LEU A 120 7.21 2.18 9.46
N ALA A 121 6.63 1.00 9.70
CA ALA A 121 6.04 0.68 11.00
C ALA A 121 7.08 0.66 12.12
N SER A 122 8.28 0.13 11.89
CA SER A 122 9.34 0.14 12.90
C SER A 122 9.80 1.57 13.23
N LEU A 123 9.87 2.46 12.24
CA LEU A 123 10.17 3.88 12.46
C LEU A 123 9.10 4.55 13.34
N GLY A 124 7.81 4.30 13.05
CA GLY A 124 6.69 4.83 13.83
C GLY A 124 6.67 4.28 15.26
N LEU A 125 6.89 2.97 15.41
CA LEU A 125 6.96 2.30 16.71
C LEU A 125 8.12 2.84 17.56
N ALA A 126 9.32 2.94 16.98
CA ALA A 126 10.51 3.46 17.67
C ALA A 126 10.27 4.89 18.18
N GLN A 127 9.64 5.74 17.37
CA GLN A 127 9.30 7.10 17.78
C GLN A 127 8.22 7.15 18.86
N GLY A 128 7.19 6.30 18.75
CA GLY A 128 6.13 6.19 19.76
C GLY A 128 6.71 5.75 21.10
N TRP A 129 7.56 4.72 21.07
CA TRP A 129 8.24 4.20 22.26
C TRP A 129 9.11 5.25 22.94
N ALA A 130 9.97 5.95 22.18
CA ALA A 130 10.82 7.01 22.71
C ALA A 130 10.00 8.10 23.42
N ARG A 131 8.83 8.49 22.90
CA ARG A 131 7.97 9.49 23.56
C ARG A 131 7.38 8.99 24.87
N VAL A 132 7.03 7.70 24.96
CA VAL A 132 6.48 7.11 26.18
C VAL A 132 7.57 7.02 27.27
N THR A 133 8.76 6.55 26.92
CA THR A 133 9.86 6.40 27.87
C THR A 133 10.44 7.75 28.32
N HIS A 134 10.60 8.73 27.42
CA HIS A 134 11.01 10.08 27.83
C HIS A 134 9.97 10.78 28.70
N ARG A 135 8.66 10.51 28.52
CA ARG A 135 7.62 11.03 29.42
C ARG A 135 7.71 10.44 30.83
N GLN A 136 8.09 9.16 30.95
CA GLN A 136 8.25 8.50 32.26
C GLN A 136 9.48 9.03 33.02
N ALA A 137 10.55 9.44 32.33
CA ALA A 137 11.74 10.01 32.96
C ALA A 137 11.52 11.44 33.52
N VAL A 138 10.47 12.14 33.11
CA VAL A 138 10.17 13.53 33.51
C VAL A 138 9.13 13.62 34.64
N VAL A 139 8.57 12.49 35.09
CA VAL A 139 7.72 12.49 36.30
C VAL A 139 8.63 12.74 37.51
N PRO A 140 8.47 13.87 38.24
CA PRO A 140 9.32 14.16 39.39
C PRO A 140 9.11 13.07 40.44
N SER A 141 10.21 12.48 40.91
CA SER A 141 10.19 11.67 42.12
C SER A 141 9.61 12.53 43.25
N PRO A 142 8.53 12.11 43.95
CA PRO A 142 8.01 12.87 45.06
C PRO A 142 9.07 12.93 46.15
N GLY A 143 9.54 14.15 46.40
CA GLY A 143 10.39 14.62 47.49
C GLY A 143 11.08 13.56 48.35
N ARG A 144 12.38 13.38 48.11
CA ARG A 144 13.29 13.02 49.20
C ARG A 144 13.70 14.33 49.87
N SER A 145 13.04 14.63 50.98
CA SER A 145 13.45 15.67 51.93
C SER A 145 14.67 15.14 52.68
N ASP A 146 15.83 15.70 52.39
CA ASP A 146 16.97 15.70 53.31
C ASP A 146 16.88 16.96 54.19
#